data_AF-A0A9Q0LG48-F1
#
_entry.id   AF-A0A9Q0LG48-F1
#
_cell.length_a   1.000
_cell.length_b   1.000
_cell.length_c   1.000
_cell.angle_alpha   90.00
_cell.angle_beta   90.00
_cell.angle_gamma   90.00
#
_symmetry.space_group_name_H-M   'P 1'
#
loop_
_entity.id
_entity.type
_entity.pdbx_description
1 polymer ?
#
loop_
_entity_poly.entity_id
_entity_poly.type
_entity_poly.pdbx_seq_one_letter_code
_entity_poly.pdbx_strand_id
1 'polypeptide(L)'
;MIEKFLEKILIQPFLKKITEKIQRKCGIEDEEVNQKRKKLEKEDPDVFGFSDYLKSLDWVFPINCFNTLKKCKLPFEYFNVLTRTVFSIYQTIEKQMENREDQVSNQLISGDDFLSIFIYLICHSDINNLQTITEFMVSYSDPSEFANETGYYLTTFCTAVEFIKNQ
;
A
#
# COMPACT_ATOMS: atom_id res chain seq x y z
N MET A 1 21.40 6.90 -4.22
CA MET A 1 21.47 6.96 -5.71
C MET A 1 22.27 5.78 -6.25
N ILE A 2 23.36 5.40 -5.57
CA ILE A 2 24.13 4.19 -5.88
C ILE A 2 23.30 2.92 -5.58
N GLU A 3 22.51 2.87 -4.50
CA GLU A 3 21.72 1.67 -4.17
C GLU A 3 20.69 1.34 -5.26
N LYS A 4 19.94 2.34 -5.75
CA LYS A 4 18.98 2.16 -6.87
C LYS A 4 19.64 1.62 -8.13
N PHE A 5 20.89 2.00 -8.39
CA PHE A 5 21.66 1.53 -9.52
C PHE A 5 22.15 0.09 -9.31
N LEU A 6 22.59 -0.25 -8.09
CA LEU A 6 22.95 -1.60 -7.70
C LEU A 6 21.76 -2.56 -7.78
N GLU A 7 20.61 -2.16 -7.27
CA GLU A 7 19.36 -2.91 -7.36
C GLU A 7 19.00 -3.21 -8.82
N LYS A 8 19.11 -2.21 -9.69
CA LYS A 8 18.89 -2.38 -11.13
C LYS A 8 19.89 -3.36 -11.75
N ILE A 9 21.17 -3.30 -11.40
CA ILE A 9 22.18 -4.22 -11.95
C ILE A 9 22.01 -5.65 -11.43
N LEU A 10 21.69 -5.80 -10.14
CA LEU A 10 21.64 -7.10 -9.46
C LEU A 10 20.31 -7.82 -9.70
N ILE A 11 19.19 -7.12 -9.65
CA ILE A 11 17.86 -7.74 -9.71
C ILE A 11 17.36 -7.83 -11.15
N GLN A 12 17.53 -6.78 -11.96
CA GLN A 12 16.93 -6.72 -13.29
C GLN A 12 17.26 -7.94 -14.19
N PRO A 13 18.50 -8.48 -14.21
CA PRO A 13 18.82 -9.68 -15.01
C PRO A 13 18.08 -10.95 -14.56
N PHE A 14 17.75 -11.05 -13.28
CA PHE A 14 17.10 -12.21 -12.68
C PHE A 14 15.63 -12.00 -12.39
N LEU A 15 15.12 -10.79 -12.62
CA LEU A 15 13.77 -10.36 -12.22
C LEU A 15 12.70 -11.36 -12.64
N LYS A 16 12.70 -11.78 -13.91
CA LYS A 16 11.73 -12.76 -14.41
C LYS A 16 11.75 -14.06 -13.60
N LYS A 17 12.94 -14.61 -13.33
CA LYS A 17 13.09 -15.86 -12.56
C LYS A 17 12.70 -15.68 -11.09
N ILE A 18 13.01 -14.52 -10.51
CA ILE A 18 12.66 -14.20 -9.12
C ILE A 18 11.15 -14.07 -8.99
N THR A 19 10.51 -13.22 -9.81
CA THR A 19 9.07 -12.99 -9.80
C THR A 19 8.30 -14.28 -10.06
N GLU A 20 8.70 -15.10 -11.03
CA GLU A 20 8.06 -16.40 -11.29
C GLU A 20 8.16 -17.36 -10.08
N LYS A 21 9.30 -17.39 -9.39
CA LYS A 21 9.47 -18.23 -8.20
C LYS A 21 8.58 -17.77 -7.04
N ILE A 22 8.53 -16.47 -6.79
CA ILE A 22 7.69 -15.89 -5.73
C ILE A 22 6.22 -16.09 -6.06
N GLN A 23 5.80 -15.83 -7.30
CA GLN A 23 4.42 -16.06 -7.73
C GLN A 23 3.99 -17.52 -7.57
N ARG A 24 4.88 -18.49 -7.84
CA ARG A 24 4.59 -19.90 -7.58
C ARG A 24 4.47 -20.21 -6.08
N LYS A 25 5.25 -19.54 -5.24
CA LYS A 25 5.19 -19.69 -3.77
C LYS A 25 3.90 -19.10 -3.21
N CYS A 26 3.54 -17.90 -3.65
CA CYS A 26 2.47 -17.08 -3.08
C CYS A 26 1.14 -17.17 -3.82
N GLY A 27 1.05 -17.90 -4.94
CA GLY A 27 -0.13 -17.88 -5.80
C GLY A 27 -1.45 -18.28 -5.10
N ILE A 28 -1.40 -19.28 -4.21
CA ILE A 28 -2.58 -19.69 -3.41
C ILE A 28 -2.99 -18.57 -2.46
N GLU A 29 -2.02 -17.99 -1.74
CA GLU A 29 -2.27 -16.88 -0.80
C GLU A 29 -2.79 -15.63 -1.54
N ASP A 30 -2.26 -15.33 -2.72
CA ASP A 30 -2.75 -14.24 -3.57
C ASP A 30 -4.22 -14.46 -3.97
N GLU A 31 -4.60 -15.67 -4.36
CA GLU A 31 -5.98 -16.02 -4.67
C GLU A 31 -6.90 -15.85 -3.44
N GLU A 32 -6.47 -16.35 -2.28
CA GLU A 32 -7.22 -16.22 -1.02
C GLU A 32 -7.42 -14.75 -0.63
N VAL A 33 -6.34 -13.97 -0.61
CA VAL A 33 -6.38 -12.53 -0.31
C VAL A 33 -7.30 -11.81 -1.28
N ASN A 34 -7.24 -12.11 -2.58
CA ASN A 34 -8.12 -11.48 -3.57
C ASN A 34 -9.60 -11.79 -3.37
N GLN A 35 -9.93 -13.03 -2.98
CA GLN A 35 -11.30 -13.41 -2.69
C GLN A 35 -11.84 -12.64 -1.47
N LYS A 36 -11.04 -12.53 -0.41
CA LYS A 36 -11.39 -11.80 0.82
C LYS A 36 -11.51 -10.31 0.56
N ARG A 37 -10.54 -9.74 -0.16
CA ARG A 37 -10.53 -8.35 -0.63
C ARG A 37 -11.82 -7.98 -1.36
N LYS A 38 -12.27 -8.81 -2.32
CA LYS A 38 -13.51 -8.57 -3.08
C LYS A 38 -14.80 -8.69 -2.26
N LYS A 39 -14.77 -9.43 -1.15
CA LYS A 39 -15.88 -9.45 -0.18
C LYS A 39 -15.89 -8.12 0.58
N LEU A 40 -14.75 -7.74 1.14
CA LEU A 40 -14.57 -6.51 1.90
C LEU A 40 -14.84 -5.24 1.08
N GLU A 41 -14.53 -5.23 -0.22
CA GLU A 41 -14.86 -4.12 -1.13
C GLU A 41 -16.36 -3.75 -1.14
N LYS A 42 -17.24 -4.70 -0.79
CA LYS A 42 -18.70 -4.48 -0.75
C LYS A 42 -19.22 -4.12 0.64
N GLU A 43 -18.37 -4.21 1.65
CA GLU A 43 -18.72 -3.92 3.04
C GLU A 43 -18.60 -2.41 3.31
N ASP A 44 -19.25 -1.95 4.38
CA ASP A 44 -19.18 -0.56 4.79
C ASP A 44 -17.75 -0.18 5.28
N PRO A 45 -17.28 1.04 5.02
CA PRO A 45 -16.03 1.56 5.58
C PRO A 45 -15.83 1.34 7.10
N ASP A 46 -16.93 1.24 7.86
CA ASP A 46 -16.92 0.88 9.29
C ASP A 46 -16.17 -0.42 9.60
N VAL A 47 -16.22 -1.40 8.70
CA VAL A 47 -15.53 -2.69 8.86
C VAL A 47 -14.01 -2.52 8.89
N PHE A 48 -13.50 -1.44 8.31
CA PHE A 48 -12.07 -1.11 8.30
C PHE A 48 -11.63 -0.28 9.50
N GLY A 49 -12.54 0.13 10.39
CA GLY A 49 -12.22 1.05 11.49
C GLY A 49 -12.01 2.49 11.00
N PHE A 50 -12.73 2.91 9.95
CA PHE A 50 -12.73 4.30 9.51
C PHE A 50 -13.38 5.20 10.56
N SER A 51 -12.65 6.22 11.00
CA SER A 51 -13.23 7.34 11.72
C SER A 51 -14.20 8.12 10.81
N ASP A 52 -15.24 8.72 11.39
CA ASP A 52 -16.33 9.34 10.62
C ASP A 52 -15.85 10.45 9.67
N TYR A 53 -14.76 11.14 10.00
CA TYR A 53 -14.18 12.14 9.12
C TYR A 53 -13.58 11.50 7.85
N LEU A 54 -12.92 10.34 7.95
CA LEU A 54 -12.31 9.63 6.81
C LEU A 54 -13.36 9.11 5.83
N LYS A 55 -14.53 8.71 6.32
CA LYS A 55 -15.65 8.24 5.47
C LYS A 55 -16.15 9.33 4.53
N SER A 56 -16.04 10.59 4.94
CA SER A 56 -16.48 11.75 4.15
C SER A 56 -15.51 12.17 3.05
N LEU A 57 -14.30 11.59 3.01
CA LEU A 57 -13.25 11.98 2.07
C LEU A 57 -13.36 11.21 0.74
N ASP A 58 -12.91 11.86 -0.34
CA ASP A 58 -12.80 11.24 -1.66
C ASP A 58 -11.43 10.55 -1.83
N TRP A 59 -11.45 9.22 -1.83
CA TRP A 59 -10.26 8.39 -1.94
C TRP A 59 -9.87 8.02 -3.37
N VAL A 60 -10.58 8.53 -4.39
CA VAL A 60 -10.31 8.18 -5.80
C VAL A 60 -8.88 8.50 -6.22
N PHE A 61 -8.33 9.64 -5.80
CA PHE A 61 -6.96 10.03 -6.15
C PHE A 61 -5.90 9.10 -5.51
N PRO A 62 -5.92 8.85 -4.18
CA PRO A 62 -5.07 7.84 -3.55
C PRO A 62 -5.18 6.43 -4.14
N ILE A 63 -6.41 5.97 -4.44
CA ILE A 63 -6.62 4.65 -5.07
C ILE A 63 -5.93 4.58 -6.44
N ASN A 64 -6.06 5.64 -7.25
CA ASN A 64 -5.42 5.71 -8.56
C ASN A 64 -3.90 5.72 -8.47
N CYS A 65 -3.33 6.46 -7.51
CA CYS A 65 -1.91 6.44 -7.22
C CYS A 65 -1.44 5.04 -6.81
N PHE A 66 -2.17 4.39 -5.90
CA PHE A 66 -1.84 3.06 -5.40
C PHE A 66 -1.91 1.99 -6.50
N ASN A 67 -2.89 2.09 -7.41
CA ASN A 67 -3.04 1.19 -8.56
C ASN A 67 -1.83 1.19 -9.52
N THR A 68 -0.94 2.18 -9.42
CA THR A 68 0.32 2.18 -10.20
C THR A 68 1.31 1.10 -9.76
N LEU A 69 1.14 0.50 -8.57
CA LEU A 69 1.94 -0.63 -8.08
C LEU A 69 2.01 -1.80 -9.07
N LYS A 70 0.95 -2.02 -9.87
CA LYS A 70 0.91 -3.10 -10.87
C LYS A 70 1.96 -2.96 -11.98
N LYS A 71 2.47 -1.74 -12.17
CA LYS A 71 3.47 -1.43 -13.20
C LYS A 71 4.89 -1.57 -12.66
N CYS A 72 5.05 -1.66 -11.33
CA CYS A 72 6.34 -1.78 -10.67
C CYS A 72 6.96 -3.15 -10.92
N LYS A 73 8.29 -3.15 -10.99
CA LYS A 73 9.12 -4.32 -11.27
C LYS A 73 10.27 -4.41 -10.30
N LEU A 74 10.84 -3.28 -9.90
CA LEU A 74 11.96 -3.20 -9.00
C LEU A 74 11.52 -2.67 -7.63
N PRO A 75 12.07 -3.20 -6.51
CA PRO A 75 11.75 -2.75 -5.16
C PRO A 75 11.68 -1.21 -4.98
N PHE A 76 12.65 -0.46 -5.49
CA PHE A 76 12.64 1.01 -5.35
C PHE A 76 11.42 1.66 -6.03
N GLU A 77 10.85 1.05 -7.06
CA GLU A 77 9.65 1.56 -7.75
C GLU A 77 8.42 1.41 -6.86
N TYR A 78 8.31 0.29 -6.16
CA TYR A 78 7.22 0.06 -5.20
C TYR A 78 7.31 1.06 -4.04
N PHE A 79 8.50 1.30 -3.48
CA PHE A 79 8.68 2.34 -2.45
C PHE A 79 8.27 3.72 -2.94
N ASN A 80 8.67 4.11 -4.15
CA ASN A 80 8.25 5.39 -4.72
C ASN A 80 6.73 5.49 -4.86
N VAL A 81 6.05 4.42 -5.24
CA VAL A 81 4.58 4.40 -5.34
C VAL A 81 3.91 4.45 -3.96
N LEU A 82 4.43 3.71 -2.98
CA LEU A 82 3.94 3.77 -1.59
C LEU A 82 4.07 5.20 -1.04
N THR A 83 5.24 5.81 -1.15
CA THR A 83 5.49 7.19 -0.73
C THR A 83 4.55 8.17 -1.45
N ARG A 84 4.36 8.04 -2.76
CA ARG A 84 3.41 8.88 -3.52
C ARG A 84 1.97 8.68 -3.07
N THR A 85 1.58 7.45 -2.75
CA THR A 85 0.25 7.14 -2.23
C THR A 85 0.05 7.82 -0.88
N VAL A 86 1.04 7.77 0.01
CA VAL A 86 1.00 8.47 1.29
C VAL A 86 0.87 9.99 1.10
N PHE A 87 1.65 10.59 0.21
CA PHE A 87 1.48 12.00 -0.12
C PHE A 87 0.07 12.32 -0.64
N SER A 88 -0.51 11.47 -1.49
CA SER A 88 -1.87 11.66 -1.97
C SER A 88 -2.93 11.55 -0.86
N ILE A 89 -2.71 10.69 0.14
CA ILE A 89 -3.59 10.58 1.32
C ILE A 89 -3.59 11.90 2.09
N TYR A 90 -2.41 12.43 2.41
CA TYR A 90 -2.29 13.71 3.11
C TYR A 90 -2.90 14.86 2.31
N GLN A 91 -2.68 14.93 0.99
CA GLN A 91 -3.30 15.94 0.13
C GLN A 91 -4.83 15.87 0.12
N THR A 92 -5.41 14.66 0.08
CA THR A 92 -6.87 14.49 0.16
C THR A 92 -7.42 15.03 1.49
N ILE A 93 -6.71 14.79 2.59
CA ILE A 93 -7.11 15.23 3.92
C ILE A 93 -6.97 16.76 4.05
N GLU A 94 -5.83 17.33 3.64
CA GLU A 94 -5.57 18.77 3.67
C GLU A 94 -6.60 19.56 2.85
N LYS A 95 -6.90 19.10 1.63
CA LYS A 95 -7.90 19.75 0.76
C LYS A 95 -9.29 19.79 1.38
N GLN A 96 -9.63 18.82 2.22
CA GLN A 96 -10.92 18.76 2.91
C GLN A 96 -10.94 19.66 4.15
N MET A 97 -9.79 19.87 4.79
CA MET A 97 -9.64 20.84 5.87
C MET A 97 -9.74 22.28 5.37
N GLU A 98 -9.19 22.60 4.19
CA GLU A 98 -9.31 23.94 3.58
C GLU A 98 -10.78 24.34 3.28
N ASN A 99 -11.66 23.36 3.02
CA ASN A 99 -13.07 23.62 2.75
C ASN A 99 -13.92 23.77 4.03
N ARG A 100 -13.37 23.50 5.21
CA ARG A 100 -14.03 23.72 6.50
C ARG A 100 -13.44 24.99 7.12
N GLU A 101 -14.14 26.11 6.99
CA GLU A 101 -13.74 27.40 7.58
C GLU A 101 -13.63 27.39 9.12
N ASP A 102 -14.03 26.29 9.78
CA ASP A 102 -13.96 26.12 11.22
C ASP A 102 -12.58 25.62 11.68
N GLN A 103 -11.91 26.49 12.43
CA GLN A 103 -10.66 26.25 13.15
C GLN A 103 -10.66 24.93 13.93
N VAL A 104 -10.02 23.87 13.43
CA VAL A 104 -9.54 22.77 14.28
C VAL A 104 -8.24 22.19 13.71
N SER A 105 -7.14 22.55 14.37
CA SER A 105 -5.85 21.86 14.53
C SER A 105 -5.48 20.74 13.55
N ASN A 106 -4.28 20.83 12.95
CA ASN A 106 -3.44 19.72 12.46
C ASN A 106 -3.93 18.34 12.94
N GLN A 107 -4.91 17.77 12.26
CA GLN A 107 -5.50 16.52 12.69
C GLN A 107 -4.53 15.45 12.22
N LEU A 108 -3.59 15.12 13.12
CA LEU A 108 -2.57 14.11 12.88
C LEU A 108 -3.28 12.78 12.71
N ILE A 109 -3.09 12.15 11.55
CA ILE A 109 -3.56 10.80 11.27
C ILE A 109 -2.93 9.88 12.32
N SER A 110 -3.76 9.18 13.08
CA SER A 110 -3.26 8.19 14.04
C SER A 110 -2.69 6.97 13.29
N GLY A 111 -1.89 6.13 13.98
CA GLY A 111 -1.40 4.88 13.39
C GLY A 111 -2.54 3.95 12.94
N ASP A 112 -3.62 3.92 13.72
CA ASP A 112 -4.81 3.11 13.42
C ASP A 112 -5.56 3.66 12.19
N ASP A 113 -5.80 4.99 12.14
CA ASP A 113 -6.39 5.62 10.95
C ASP A 113 -5.56 5.33 9.70
N PHE A 114 -4.23 5.40 9.82
CA PHE A 114 -3.33 5.15 8.70
C PHE A 114 -3.42 3.70 8.19
N LEU A 115 -3.49 2.72 9.11
CA LEU A 115 -3.69 1.32 8.76
C LEU A 115 -5.06 1.10 8.10
N SER A 116 -6.13 1.67 8.67
CA SER A 116 -7.49 1.59 8.13
C SER A 116 -7.53 2.09 6.68
N ILE A 117 -6.91 3.25 6.41
CA ILE A 117 -6.80 3.81 5.05
C ILE A 117 -6.10 2.83 4.12
N PHE A 118 -4.99 2.22 4.54
CA PHE A 118 -4.29 1.22 3.71
C PHE A 118 -5.13 -0.01 3.41
N ILE A 119 -5.87 -0.54 4.38
CA ILE A 119 -6.78 -1.66 4.18
C ILE A 119 -7.85 -1.28 3.14
N TYR A 120 -8.45 -0.09 3.27
CA TYR A 120 -9.44 0.41 2.34
C TYR A 120 -8.87 0.59 0.92
N LEU A 121 -7.68 1.18 0.78
CA LEU A 121 -7.01 1.34 -0.52
C LEU A 121 -6.71 0.00 -1.17
N ILE A 122 -6.28 -1.01 -0.40
CA ILE A 122 -6.05 -2.36 -0.92
C ILE A 122 -7.37 -2.96 -1.40
N CYS A 123 -8.43 -2.88 -0.59
CA CYS A 123 -9.76 -3.40 -0.92
C CYS A 123 -10.29 -2.83 -2.24
N HIS A 124 -10.11 -1.53 -2.47
CA HIS A 124 -10.58 -0.82 -3.66
C HIS A 124 -9.54 -0.70 -4.78
N SER A 125 -8.36 -1.32 -4.63
CA SER A 125 -7.37 -1.42 -5.70
C SER A 125 -7.75 -2.52 -6.69
N ASP A 126 -7.09 -2.58 -7.84
CA ASP A 126 -7.20 -3.71 -8.77
C ASP A 126 -5.86 -4.48 -8.82
N ILE A 127 -5.20 -4.60 -7.66
CA ILE A 127 -3.95 -5.35 -7.49
C ILE A 127 -4.31 -6.77 -7.07
N ASN A 128 -3.84 -7.76 -7.83
CA ASN A 128 -4.20 -9.17 -7.63
C ASN A 128 -3.05 -10.04 -7.12
N ASN A 129 -1.88 -9.46 -6.87
CA ASN A 129 -0.67 -10.18 -6.47
C ASN A 129 -0.06 -9.58 -5.19
N LEU A 130 -0.92 -9.22 -4.24
CA LEU A 130 -0.57 -8.50 -3.01
C LEU A 130 0.43 -9.26 -2.13
N GLN A 131 0.25 -10.58 -1.99
CA GLN A 131 1.18 -11.43 -1.24
C GLN A 131 2.51 -11.58 -1.98
N THR A 132 2.46 -11.78 -3.30
CA THR A 132 3.68 -11.78 -4.12
C THR A 132 4.46 -10.46 -3.98
N ILE A 133 3.77 -9.31 -4.01
CA ILE A 133 4.41 -7.99 -3.85
C ILE A 133 5.02 -7.87 -2.46
N THR A 134 4.30 -8.27 -1.42
CA THR A 134 4.77 -8.27 -0.03
C THR A 134 6.05 -9.08 0.12
N GLU A 135 6.04 -10.34 -0.29
CA GLU A 135 7.20 -11.24 -0.20
C GLU A 135 8.39 -10.71 -1.01
N PHE A 136 8.14 -10.18 -2.21
CA PHE A 136 9.19 -9.60 -3.05
C PHE A 136 9.83 -8.39 -2.39
N MET A 137 9.02 -7.45 -1.88
CA MET A 137 9.51 -6.25 -1.21
C MET A 137 10.28 -6.57 0.05
N VAL A 138 9.76 -7.45 0.91
CA VAL A 138 10.46 -7.85 2.14
C VAL A 138 11.78 -8.56 1.84
N SER A 139 11.84 -9.39 0.79
CA SER A 139 13.02 -10.23 0.52
C SER A 139 14.11 -9.55 -0.32
N TYR A 140 13.75 -8.57 -1.15
CA TYR A 140 14.65 -8.01 -2.17
C TYR A 140 14.90 -6.50 -2.04
N SER A 141 14.32 -5.84 -1.04
CA SER A 141 14.60 -4.43 -0.76
C SER A 141 15.93 -4.24 -0.07
N ASP A 142 16.53 -3.05 -0.26
CA ASP A 142 17.72 -2.65 0.48
C ASP A 142 17.38 -2.49 1.98
N PRO A 143 18.15 -3.10 2.90
CA PRO A 143 17.96 -2.96 4.34
C PRO A 143 17.88 -1.50 4.84
N SER A 144 18.55 -0.57 4.16
CA SER A 144 18.53 0.86 4.51
C SER A 144 17.14 1.51 4.32
N GLU A 145 16.30 0.98 3.42
CA GLU A 145 14.94 1.47 3.22
C GLU A 145 14.03 1.17 4.43
N PHE A 146 14.34 0.14 5.22
CA PHE A 146 13.56 -0.23 6.41
C PHE A 146 13.80 0.70 7.61
N ALA A 147 14.88 1.48 7.61
CA ALA A 147 15.21 2.41 8.69
C ALA A 147 14.45 3.75 8.59
N ASN A 148 13.75 3.98 7.48
CA ASN A 148 13.16 5.27 7.14
C ASN A 148 11.62 5.18 7.16
N GLU A 149 10.94 6.28 6.85
CA GLU A 149 9.48 6.32 6.68
C GLU A 149 8.96 5.32 5.63
N THR A 150 9.76 5.03 4.61
CA THR A 150 9.46 4.02 3.59
C THR A 150 9.31 2.61 4.18
N GLY A 151 10.10 2.28 5.20
CA GLY A 151 9.97 1.06 5.99
C GLY A 151 8.67 0.99 6.77
N TYR A 152 8.21 2.12 7.32
CA TYR A 152 6.91 2.22 7.99
C TYR A 152 5.75 2.02 7.01
N TYR A 153 5.82 2.62 5.81
CA TYR A 153 4.80 2.45 4.77
C TYR A 153 4.73 1.00 4.28
N LEU A 154 5.88 0.36 4.08
CA LEU A 154 5.93 -1.07 3.73
C LEU A 154 5.35 -1.93 4.85
N THR A 155 5.71 -1.67 6.11
CA THR A 155 5.19 -2.43 7.26
C THR A 155 3.67 -2.29 7.38
N THR A 156 3.14 -1.09 7.16
CA THR A 156 1.70 -0.83 7.16
C THR A 156 1.01 -1.57 6.03
N PHE A 157 1.58 -1.54 4.82
CA PHE A 157 1.08 -2.30 3.68
C PHE A 157 1.05 -3.81 3.95
N CYS A 158 2.15 -4.39 4.46
CA CYS A 158 2.22 -5.80 4.82
C CYS A 158 1.18 -6.17 5.89
N THR A 159 1.04 -5.35 6.93
CA THR A 159 0.05 -5.54 7.99
C THR A 159 -1.37 -5.51 7.44
N ALA A 160 -1.67 -4.60 6.51
CA ALA A 160 -2.99 -4.50 5.89
C ALA A 160 -3.30 -5.72 5.00
N VAL A 161 -2.32 -6.25 4.27
CA VAL A 161 -2.47 -7.50 3.50
C VAL A 161 -2.74 -8.68 4.44
N GLU A 162 -1.98 -8.80 5.53
CA GLU A 162 -2.17 -9.86 6.53
C GLU A 162 -3.52 -9.73 7.25
N PHE A 163 -3.99 -8.51 7.52
CA PHE A 163 -5.33 -8.27 8.05
C PHE A 163 -6.40 -8.84 7.12
N ILE A 164 -6.35 -8.50 5.82
CA ILE A 164 -7.29 -8.99 4.81
C ILE A 164 -7.22 -10.51 4.70
N LYS A 165 -6.02 -11.09 4.76
CA LYS A 165 -5.82 -12.54 4.75
C LYS A 165 -6.50 -13.23 5.94
N ASN A 166 -6.69 -12.55 7.06
CA ASN A 166 -7.30 -13.11 8.27
C ASN A 166 -8.79 -12.77 8.47
N GLN A 167 -9.43 -12.05 7.53
CA GLN A 167 -10.89 -11.86 7.48
C GLN A 167 -11.62 -13.04 6.86
#